data_AF-A0A2W7QZT3-F1
#
_entry.id   AF-A0A2W7QZT3-F1
#
_cell.length_a   1.000
_cell.length_b   1.000
_cell.length_c   1.000
_cell.angle_alpha   90.00
_cell.angle_beta   90.00
_cell.angle_gamma   90.00
#
_symmetry.space_group_name_H-M   'P 1'
#
loop_
_entity.id
_entity.type
_entity.pdbx_description
1 polymer ?
#
loop_
_entity_poly.entity_id
_entity_poly.type
_entity_poly.pdbx_seq_one_letter_code
_entity_poly.pdbx_strand_id
1 'polypeptide(L)'
;MTKKEVDNFEKYQSQLEGLLSEIGMLAKKSPNDGVNKFKLKFINEVVNESNTILGDNYKPFDSFKEFDENDVPTNSDVTFIISQYLNCFEKLRSDNIYYDKKIEGSKNVYYWFWVIDGKKSDIKTSEPNKIK
;
A
#
# COMPACT_ATOMS: atom_id res chain seq x y z
N MET A 1 -11.93 3.61 10.52
CA MET A 1 -12.27 2.96 9.25
C MET A 1 -13.51 2.08 9.43
N THR A 2 -14.28 1.85 8.39
CA THR A 2 -15.36 0.84 8.34
C THR A 2 -14.81 -0.51 7.89
N LYS A 3 -15.56 -1.60 8.06
CA LYS A 3 -15.15 -2.92 7.55
C LYS A 3 -14.90 -2.92 6.04
N LYS A 4 -15.77 -2.27 5.27
CA LYS A 4 -15.62 -2.17 3.81
C LYS A 4 -14.34 -1.41 3.41
N GLU A 5 -14.00 -0.37 4.15
CA GLU A 5 -12.74 0.37 3.93
C GLU A 5 -11.52 -0.50 4.23
N VAL A 6 -11.56 -1.33 5.28
CA VAL A 6 -10.51 -2.31 5.59
C VAL A 6 -10.38 -3.35 4.48
N ASP A 7 -11.49 -3.94 4.01
CA ASP A 7 -11.47 -4.93 2.93
C ASP A 7 -10.89 -4.33 1.64
N ASN A 8 -11.27 -3.09 1.31
CA ASN A 8 -10.71 -2.36 0.17
C ASN A 8 -9.22 -2.08 0.37
N PHE A 9 -8.82 -1.61 1.55
CA PHE A 9 -7.43 -1.34 1.88
C PHE A 9 -6.56 -2.59 1.66
N GLU A 10 -6.95 -3.74 2.22
CA GLU A 10 -6.16 -4.99 2.10
C GLU A 10 -6.07 -5.47 0.64
N LYS A 11 -7.16 -5.34 -0.13
CA LYS A 11 -7.16 -5.63 -1.57
C LYS A 11 -6.14 -4.78 -2.32
N TYR A 12 -6.21 -3.45 -2.20
CA TYR A 12 -5.37 -2.55 -2.98
C TYR A 12 -3.91 -2.53 -2.49
N GLN A 13 -3.67 -2.76 -1.18
CA GLN A 13 -2.32 -3.01 -0.67
C GLN A 13 -1.70 -4.23 -1.37
N SER A 14 -2.41 -5.36 -1.40
CA SER A 14 -1.91 -6.58 -2.04
C SER A 14 -1.64 -6.39 -3.53
N GLN A 15 -2.48 -5.62 -4.23
CA GLN A 15 -2.26 -5.26 -5.63
C GLN A 15 -1.01 -4.38 -5.81
N LEU A 16 -0.81 -3.37 -4.97
CA LEU A 16 0.40 -2.55 -4.98
C LEU A 16 1.67 -3.37 -4.74
N GLU A 17 1.64 -4.31 -3.78
CA GLU A 17 2.77 -5.22 -3.50
C GLU A 17 3.10 -6.11 -4.70
N GLY A 18 2.06 -6.68 -5.34
CA GLY A 18 2.21 -7.48 -6.56
C GLY A 18 2.81 -6.67 -7.72
N LEU A 19 2.29 -5.47 -7.96
CA LEU A 19 2.81 -4.57 -8.98
C LEU A 19 4.25 -4.14 -8.70
N LEU A 20 4.59 -3.83 -7.45
CA LEU A 20 5.96 -3.48 -7.06
C LEU A 20 6.93 -4.64 -7.30
N SER A 21 6.51 -5.87 -6.97
CA SER A 21 7.31 -7.07 -7.23
C SER A 21 7.57 -7.25 -8.72
N GLU A 22 6.53 -7.15 -9.56
CA GLU A 22 6.65 -7.32 -11.01
C GLU A 22 7.49 -6.21 -11.67
N ILE A 23 7.10 -4.95 -11.47
CA ILE A 23 7.79 -3.81 -12.10
C ILE A 23 9.18 -3.60 -11.49
N GLY A 24 9.36 -3.89 -10.20
CA GLY A 24 10.68 -3.86 -9.56
C GLY A 24 11.66 -4.87 -10.14
N MET A 25 11.20 -6.03 -10.62
CA MET A 25 12.04 -6.97 -11.37
C MET A 25 12.45 -6.42 -12.73
N LEU A 26 11.55 -5.72 -13.43
CA LEU A 26 11.86 -5.06 -14.70
C LEU A 26 12.83 -3.89 -14.48
N ALA A 27 12.60 -3.06 -13.46
CA ALA A 27 13.46 -1.93 -13.13
C ALA A 27 14.90 -2.35 -12.80
N LYS A 28 15.10 -3.51 -12.17
CA LYS A 28 16.44 -4.06 -11.93
C LYS A 28 17.17 -4.47 -13.21
N LYS A 29 16.44 -4.89 -14.25
CA LYS A 29 17.02 -5.37 -15.53
C LYS A 29 17.17 -4.24 -16.54
N SER A 30 16.15 -3.41 -16.66
CA SER A 30 16.07 -2.30 -17.61
C SER A 30 15.30 -1.12 -17.00
N PRO A 31 15.96 -0.34 -16.12
CA PRO A 31 15.31 0.75 -15.38
C PRO A 31 14.71 1.82 -16.28
N ASN A 32 15.39 2.15 -17.37
CA ASN A 32 15.01 3.22 -18.30
C ASN A 32 14.04 2.78 -19.40
N ASP A 33 13.66 1.50 -19.46
CA ASP A 33 12.69 1.03 -20.45
C ASP A 33 11.29 1.54 -20.07
N GLY A 34 10.53 1.97 -21.08
CA GLY A 34 9.16 2.40 -20.91
C GLY A 34 8.23 1.26 -20.50
N VAL A 35 7.30 1.54 -19.60
CA VAL A 35 6.27 0.58 -19.20
C VAL A 35 5.25 0.42 -20.33
N ASN A 36 4.91 -0.83 -20.66
CA ASN A 36 3.88 -1.12 -21.66
C ASN A 36 2.53 -0.50 -21.28
N LYS A 37 1.88 0.21 -22.21
CA LYS A 37 0.57 0.86 -22.05
C LYS A 37 -0.52 -0.05 -21.46
N PHE A 38 -0.56 -1.33 -21.85
CA PHE A 38 -1.50 -2.30 -21.28
C PHE A 38 -1.32 -2.45 -19.78
N LYS A 39 -0.08 -2.56 -19.29
CA LYS A 39 0.21 -2.65 -17.85
C LYS A 39 -0.05 -1.33 -17.15
N LEU A 40 0.32 -0.23 -17.80
CA LEU A 40 0.17 1.13 -17.26
C LEU A 40 -1.29 1.44 -16.92
N LYS A 41 -2.25 0.99 -17.74
CA LYS A 41 -3.68 1.12 -17.46
C LYS A 41 -4.07 0.55 -16.09
N PHE A 42 -3.64 -0.67 -15.78
CA PHE A 42 -3.97 -1.32 -14.50
C PHE A 42 -3.18 -0.73 -13.33
N ILE A 43 -1.95 -0.27 -13.58
CA ILE A 43 -1.19 0.50 -12.59
C ILE A 43 -1.95 1.78 -12.22
N ASN A 44 -2.42 2.54 -13.21
CA ASN A 44 -3.22 3.75 -12.99
C ASN A 44 -4.54 3.45 -12.27
N GLU A 45 -5.22 2.34 -12.57
CA GLU A 45 -6.41 1.90 -11.83
C GLU A 45 -6.12 1.71 -10.34
N VAL A 46 -5.06 0.97 -10.01
CA VAL A 46 -4.65 0.73 -8.61
C VAL A 46 -4.21 2.02 -7.92
N VAL A 47 -3.47 2.89 -8.61
CA VAL A 47 -3.02 4.19 -8.09
C VAL A 47 -4.21 5.12 -7.78
N ASN A 48 -5.21 5.19 -8.67
CA ASN A 48 -6.39 6.03 -8.48
C ASN A 48 -7.24 5.56 -7.29
N GLU A 49 -7.42 4.25 -7.13
CA GLU A 49 -8.11 3.68 -5.97
C GLU A 49 -7.30 3.89 -4.69
N SER A 50 -5.97 3.79 -4.77
CA SER A 50 -5.05 4.09 -3.68
C SER A 50 -5.16 5.55 -3.21
N ASN A 51 -5.27 6.50 -4.14
CA ASN A 51 -5.52 7.90 -3.81
C ASN A 51 -6.84 8.10 -3.06
N THR A 52 -7.88 7.36 -3.46
CA THR A 52 -9.18 7.41 -2.79
C THR A 52 -9.10 6.86 -1.36
N ILE A 53 -8.37 5.76 -1.16
CA ILE A 53 -8.17 5.13 0.16
C ILE A 53 -7.34 6.01 1.10
N LEU A 54 -6.23 6.56 0.59
CA LEU A 54 -5.31 7.37 1.38
C LEU A 54 -5.87 8.76 1.68
N GLY A 55 -6.70 9.30 0.79
CA GLY A 55 -7.21 10.66 0.88
C GLY A 55 -6.08 11.70 0.96
N ASP A 56 -6.42 12.93 1.34
CA ASP A 56 -5.46 14.03 1.37
C ASP A 56 -4.41 13.91 2.47
N ASN A 57 -4.72 13.20 3.55
CA ASN A 57 -3.84 13.12 4.72
C ASN A 57 -2.71 12.09 4.56
N TYR A 58 -2.89 11.09 3.70
CA TYR A 58 -1.93 9.99 3.57
C TYR A 58 -1.37 9.80 2.16
N LYS A 59 -1.89 10.44 1.11
CA LYS A 59 -1.34 10.29 -0.24
C LYS A 59 0.14 10.73 -0.27
N PRO A 60 1.00 10.07 -1.06
CA PRO A 60 2.43 10.36 -1.05
C PRO A 60 2.78 11.73 -1.65
N PHE A 61 2.03 12.17 -2.67
CA PHE A 61 2.30 13.41 -3.40
C PHE A 61 0.99 14.10 -3.78
N ASP A 62 0.85 15.38 -3.44
CA ASP A 62 -0.33 16.18 -3.80
C ASP A 62 -0.50 16.37 -5.31
N SER A 63 0.62 16.46 -6.03
CA SER A 63 0.66 16.78 -7.46
C SER A 63 0.56 15.55 -8.37
N PHE A 64 0.64 14.34 -7.84
CA PHE A 64 0.60 13.11 -8.63
C PHE A 64 -0.75 12.43 -8.49
N LYS A 65 -1.43 12.18 -9.61
CA LYS A 65 -2.71 11.48 -9.63
C LYS A 65 -2.60 10.13 -10.32
N GLU A 66 -1.95 10.11 -11.47
CA GLU A 66 -1.70 8.94 -12.29
C GLU A 66 -0.52 9.21 -13.23
N PHE A 67 -0.01 8.16 -13.88
CA PHE A 67 1.00 8.30 -14.91
C PHE A 67 0.37 8.70 -16.25
N ASP A 68 1.02 9.60 -16.99
CA ASP A 68 0.61 9.94 -18.34
C ASP A 68 0.97 8.79 -19.31
N GLU A 69 -0.04 8.27 -20.02
CA GLU A 69 0.13 7.20 -21.01
C GLU A 69 0.89 7.66 -22.27
N ASN A 70 0.99 8.97 -22.52
CA ASN A 70 1.71 9.56 -23.65
C ASN A 70 3.19 9.74 -23.36
N ASP A 71 3.54 10.09 -22.12
CA ASP A 71 4.94 10.29 -21.71
C ASP A 71 5.67 8.97 -21.43
N VAL A 72 4.92 7.85 -21.32
CA VAL A 72 5.41 6.48 -21.10
C VAL A 72 6.47 6.42 -19.99
N PRO A 73 6.06 6.30 -18.71
CA PRO A 73 7.01 6.31 -17.60
C PRO A 73 7.95 5.11 -17.69
N THR A 74 9.13 5.27 -17.10
CA THR A 74 10.12 4.19 -17.05
C THR A 74 9.77 3.17 -15.96
N ASN A 75 10.33 1.96 -16.05
CA ASN A 75 10.20 0.95 -14.99
C ASN A 75 10.68 1.49 -13.63
N SER A 76 11.75 2.29 -13.61
CA SER A 76 12.23 2.92 -12.36
C SER A 76 11.26 3.96 -11.80
N ASP A 77 10.63 4.78 -12.65
CA ASP A 77 9.65 5.79 -12.19
C ASP A 77 8.44 5.11 -11.56
N VAL A 78 7.91 4.08 -12.22
CA VAL A 78 6.78 3.33 -11.70
C VAL A 78 7.12 2.62 -10.40
N THR A 79 8.30 1.99 -10.31
CA THR A 79 8.78 1.35 -9.08
C THR A 79 8.87 2.36 -7.94
N PHE A 80 9.44 3.53 -8.20
CA PHE A 80 9.59 4.61 -7.22
C PHE A 80 8.22 5.02 -6.68
N ILE A 81 7.28 5.38 -7.53
CA ILE A 81 5.96 5.85 -7.11
C ILE A 81 5.21 4.76 -6.33
N ILE A 82 5.14 3.51 -6.83
CA ILE A 82 4.42 2.43 -6.14
C ILE A 82 5.00 2.20 -4.74
N SER A 83 6.32 2.28 -4.57
CA SER A 83 6.95 2.17 -3.25
C SER A 83 6.49 3.24 -2.27
N GLN A 84 6.25 4.47 -2.74
CA GLN A 84 5.75 5.56 -1.89
C GLN A 84 4.30 5.32 -1.47
N TYR A 85 3.45 4.83 -2.39
CA TYR A 85 2.09 4.42 -2.04
C TYR A 85 2.07 3.32 -0.98
N LEU A 86 2.93 2.30 -1.08
CA LEU A 86 3.01 1.24 -0.05
C LEU A 86 3.44 1.77 1.32
N ASN A 87 4.39 2.71 1.36
CA ASN A 87 4.77 3.37 2.62
C ASN A 87 3.59 4.13 3.24
N CYS A 88 2.82 4.82 2.41
CA CYS A 88 1.62 5.55 2.84
C CYS A 88 0.50 4.62 3.31
N PHE A 89 0.28 3.49 2.63
CA PHE A 89 -0.64 2.44 3.09
C PHE A 89 -0.22 1.91 4.45
N GLU A 90 1.06 1.61 4.64
CA GLU A 90 1.58 1.14 5.93
C GLU A 90 1.38 2.18 7.05
N LYS A 91 1.55 3.47 6.72
CA LYS A 91 1.28 4.56 7.68
C LYS A 91 -0.20 4.65 8.04
N LEU A 92 -1.10 4.62 7.05
CA LEU A 92 -2.55 4.61 7.28
C LEU A 92 -2.96 3.41 8.15
N ARG A 93 -2.44 2.21 7.84
CA ARG A 93 -2.69 0.98 8.60
C ARG A 93 -2.19 1.11 10.03
N SER A 94 -0.94 1.54 10.22
CA SER A 94 -0.33 1.69 11.54
C SER A 94 -1.12 2.63 12.47
N ASP A 95 -1.73 3.67 11.90
CA ASP A 95 -2.57 4.62 12.64
C ASP A 95 -3.97 4.07 12.97
N ASN A 96 -4.39 2.99 12.31
CA ASN A 96 -5.75 2.41 12.41
C ASN A 96 -5.76 0.99 12.96
N ILE A 97 -4.74 0.60 13.74
CA ILE A 97 -4.64 -0.73 14.35
C ILE A 97 -4.41 -0.66 15.86
N TYR A 98 -4.76 -1.75 16.52
CA TYR A 98 -4.63 -1.93 17.96
C TYR A 98 -3.91 -3.25 18.24
N TYR A 99 -3.11 -3.32 19.32
CA TYR A 99 -2.46 -4.56 19.74
C TYR A 99 -3.07 -5.13 21.03
N ASP A 100 -3.30 -6.44 21.05
CA ASP A 100 -3.50 -7.20 22.27
C ASP A 100 -2.19 -7.86 22.69
N LYS A 101 -1.81 -7.71 23.96
CA LYS A 101 -0.71 -8.44 24.57
C LYS A 101 -1.25 -9.70 25.25
N LYS A 102 -0.71 -10.86 24.90
CA LYS A 102 -0.99 -12.14 25.59
C LYS A 102 0.31 -12.75 26.11
N ILE A 103 0.20 -13.49 27.20
CA ILE A 103 1.31 -14.27 27.76
C ILE A 103 1.12 -15.72 27.30
N GLU A 104 2.08 -16.23 26.53
CA GLU A 104 2.12 -17.64 26.13
C GLU A 104 3.36 -18.28 26.73
N GLY A 105 3.15 -19.08 27.77
CA GLY A 105 4.25 -19.61 28.60
C GLY A 105 5.02 -18.49 29.30
N SER A 106 6.31 -18.36 29.00
CA SER A 106 7.18 -17.30 29.52
C SER A 106 7.37 -16.11 28.55
N LYS A 107 6.66 -16.08 27.41
CA LYS A 107 6.82 -15.06 26.37
C LYS A 107 5.62 -14.13 26.30
N ASN A 108 5.90 -12.85 26.04
CA ASN A 108 4.88 -11.89 25.63
C ASN A 108 4.69 -11.99 24.12
N VAL A 109 3.45 -12.21 23.67
CA VAL A 109 3.05 -12.27 22.27
C VAL A 109 2.08 -11.12 22.01
N TYR A 110 2.27 -10.44 20.88
CA TYR A 110 1.42 -9.32 20.46
C TYR A 110 0.61 -9.74 19.23
N TYR A 111 -0.70 -9.49 19.26
CA TYR A 111 -1.59 -9.69 18.13
C TYR A 111 -2.17 -8.34 17.72
N TRP A 112 -2.15 -8.08 16.42
CA TRP A 112 -2.60 -6.80 15.86
C TRP A 112 -3.95 -6.98 15.17
N PHE A 113 -4.82 -6.00 15.38
CA PHE A 113 -6.19 -6.00 14.86
C PHE A 113 -6.53 -4.61 14.32
N TRP A 114 -7.37 -4.59 13.29
CA TRP A 114 -7.92 -3.34 12.78
C TRP A 114 -8.84 -2.66 13.79
N VAL A 115 -8.80 -1.33 13.82
CA VAL A 115 -9.78 -0.50 14.50
C VAL A 115 -10.90 -0.15 13.53
N ILE A 116 -12.09 -0.73 13.75
CA ILE A 116 -13.29 -0.49 12.95
C ILE A 116 -14.30 0.29 13.79
N ASP A 117 -14.82 1.39 13.22
CA ASP A 117 -15.79 2.28 13.87
C ASP A 117 -15.36 2.72 15.28
N GLY A 118 -14.06 3.00 15.44
CA GLY A 118 -13.45 3.45 16.68
C GLY A 118 -13.23 2.37 17.73
N LYS A 119 -13.46 1.08 17.40
CA LYS A 119 -13.29 -0.05 18.32
C LYS A 119 -12.37 -1.10 17.72
N LYS A 120 -11.66 -1.83 18.60
CA LYS A 120 -10.91 -3.02 18.20
C LYS A 120 -11.87 -4.02 17.52
N SER A 121 -11.51 -4.47 16.32
CA SER A 121 -12.21 -5.53 15.59
C SER A 121 -11.58 -6.89 15.84
N ASP A 122 -12.20 -7.95 15.29
CA ASP A 122 -11.62 -9.30 15.24
C ASP A 122 -10.79 -9.55 13.96
N ILE A 123 -10.68 -8.55 13.08
CA ILE A 123 -9.90 -8.65 11.84
C ILE A 123 -8.43 -8.45 12.17
N LYS A 124 -7.66 -9.53 12.06
CA LYS A 124 -6.21 -9.52 12.34
C LYS A 124 -5.46 -8.80 11.23
N THR A 125 -4.34 -8.19 11.61
CA THR A 125 -3.37 -7.61 10.70
C THR A 125 -1.94 -7.87 11.22
N SER A 126 -0.95 -7.41 10.49
CA SER A 126 0.47 -7.55 10.83
C SER A 126 0.91 -6.52 11.88
N GLU A 127 2.06 -6.74 12.50
CA GLU A 127 2.69 -5.69 13.31
C GLU A 127 3.08 -4.48 12.44
N PRO A 128 3.11 -3.25 12.98
CA PRO A 128 3.65 -2.09 12.28
C PRO A 128 5.09 -2.33 11.84
N ASN A 129 5.39 -2.02 10.59
CA ASN A 129 6.76 -1.95 10.14
C ASN A 129 7.45 -0.78 10.84
N LYS A 130 8.63 -1.03 11.41
CA LYS A 130 9.45 0.05 11.94
C LYS A 130 9.87 0.94 10.76
N ILE A 131 9.34 2.17 10.70
CA ILE A 131 9.88 3.20 9.79
C ILE A 131 11.33 3.40 10.22
N LYS A 132 12.27 3.00 9.36
CA LYS A 132 13.71 3.11 9.60
C LYS A 132 14.22 4.48 9.16
#